data_AF-A0A4Z0PFL0-F1
#
_entry.id   AF-A0A4Z0PFL0-F1
#
_cell.length_a   1.000
_cell.length_b   1.000
_cell.length_c   1.000
_cell.angle_alpha   90.00
_cell.angle_beta   90.00
_cell.angle_gamma   90.00
#
_symmetry.space_group_name_H-M   'P 1'
#
loop_
_entity.id
_entity.type
_entity.pdbx_description
1 polymer ?
#
loop_
_entity_poly.entity_id
_entity_poly.type
_entity_poly.pdbx_seq_one_letter_code
_entity_poly.pdbx_strand_id
1 'polypeptide(L)'
;MSMSPCAPIQHSPTGSHPQKIRQNLFPTLYGLAYEATPGFTHTPLMHLPQQSLIPSNEEDRLLALSRYQILGTTPERLFDDLAALTAKLFNTPIALVSLVTDDSVWFKANFGLPDAERIARAESLCSVAILRNEATIFEDLTQQPCALVEPQVLQALELQFYAGYPLHTPDGFNIGALCVIDREPRTFLPDEEALLQHLATTVLLLLELRRTSSGPAEVVGPAWEKIYTAIPPLIHSLTLLAEIGSTGTAVDVHGTLVGTTAIHHEAGQLTVLINRTISALLAEYPARPSAS
;
A
#
# COMPACT_ATOMS: atom_id res chain seq x y z
N MET A 1 7.98 -55.51 -26.08
CA MET A 1 6.76 -55.15 -25.33
C MET A 1 6.24 -53.85 -25.91
N SER A 2 5.12 -53.95 -26.62
CA SER A 2 4.45 -52.88 -27.35
C SER A 2 3.59 -52.08 -26.37
N MET A 3 3.72 -50.75 -26.38
CA MET A 3 2.59 -49.87 -26.15
C MET A 3 2.72 -48.65 -27.06
N SER A 4 1.67 -48.47 -27.85
CA SER A 4 1.46 -47.48 -28.89
C SER A 4 1.46 -46.04 -28.37
N PRO A 5 1.86 -45.05 -29.21
CA PRO A 5 1.61 -43.63 -28.96
C PRO A 5 0.22 -43.26 -29.51
N CYS A 6 -0.57 -42.54 -28.71
CA CYS A 6 -1.81 -41.90 -29.14
C CYS A 6 -1.59 -40.38 -29.14
N ALA A 7 -1.71 -39.75 -30.32
CA ALA A 7 -1.95 -38.31 -30.49
C ALA A 7 -3.48 -38.04 -30.44
N PRO A 8 -4.04 -36.81 -30.56
CA PRO A 8 -3.49 -35.44 -30.60
C PRO A 8 -4.21 -34.51 -29.56
N ILE A 9 -3.99 -33.19 -29.53
CA ILE A 9 -4.99 -32.16 -29.94
C ILE A 9 -4.28 -30.79 -30.01
N GLN A 10 -4.55 -30.08 -31.10
CA GLN A 10 -4.22 -28.67 -31.34
C GLN A 10 -5.07 -27.76 -30.46
N HIS A 11 -4.48 -26.69 -29.90
CA HIS A 11 -5.25 -25.47 -29.61
C HIS A 11 -4.44 -24.20 -29.91
N SER A 12 -5.15 -23.31 -30.57
CA SER A 12 -4.79 -22.05 -31.22
C SER A 12 -4.31 -20.95 -30.26
N PRO A 13 -3.67 -19.89 -30.80
CA PRO A 13 -3.21 -18.76 -30.00
C PRO A 13 -4.35 -17.78 -29.77
N THR A 14 -4.60 -17.40 -28.52
CA THR A 14 -5.39 -16.20 -28.22
C THR A 14 -4.65 -15.39 -27.17
N GLY A 15 -3.90 -14.40 -27.65
CA GLY A 15 -3.54 -13.26 -26.84
C GLY A 15 -4.81 -12.47 -26.50
N SER A 16 -4.90 -12.01 -25.26
CA SER A 16 -5.91 -11.02 -24.87
C SER A 16 -5.23 -9.93 -24.05
N HIS A 17 -5.14 -8.76 -24.69
CA HIS A 17 -4.80 -7.44 -24.13
C HIS A 17 -5.62 -7.10 -22.86
N PRO A 18 -5.12 -6.20 -21.99
CA PRO A 18 -5.69 -5.85 -20.69
C PRO A 18 -6.82 -4.79 -20.78
N GLN A 19 -7.78 -4.96 -21.70
CA GLN A 19 -8.93 -4.06 -21.84
C GLN A 19 -10.20 -4.51 -21.09
N LYS A 20 -10.20 -5.68 -20.44
CA LYS A 20 -11.42 -6.27 -19.86
C LYS A 20 -11.82 -5.75 -18.46
N ILE A 21 -10.99 -4.98 -17.77
CA ILE A 21 -11.30 -4.52 -16.40
C ILE A 21 -12.32 -3.37 -16.40
N ARG A 22 -12.46 -2.59 -17.49
CA ARG A 22 -13.40 -1.46 -17.54
C ARG A 22 -14.89 -1.84 -17.63
N GLN A 23 -15.24 -3.07 -17.98
CA GLN A 23 -16.63 -3.41 -18.36
C GLN A 23 -17.52 -3.94 -17.24
N ASN A 24 -16.98 -4.35 -16.09
CA ASN A 24 -17.80 -4.99 -15.06
C ASN A 24 -18.25 -4.09 -13.90
N LEU A 25 -17.88 -2.81 -13.89
CA LEU A 25 -18.27 -1.88 -12.81
C LEU A 25 -19.27 -0.78 -13.23
N PHE A 26 -19.62 -0.62 -14.52
CA PHE A 26 -20.50 0.48 -14.96
C PHE A 26 -21.36 0.14 -16.19
N PRO A 27 -22.69 -0.09 -16.06
CA PRO A 27 -23.59 0.03 -17.18
C PRO A 27 -24.31 1.39 -17.18
N THR A 28 -24.04 2.17 -18.22
CA THR A 28 -24.97 3.08 -18.94
C THR A 28 -25.47 4.34 -18.22
N LEU A 29 -24.73 5.46 -18.31
CA LEU A 29 -25.31 6.82 -18.32
C LEU A 29 -24.42 7.78 -19.15
N TYR A 30 -24.42 7.62 -20.47
CA TYR A 30 -24.04 8.69 -21.39
C TYR A 30 -25.21 8.89 -22.36
N GLY A 31 -25.99 9.95 -22.15
CA GLY A 31 -27.15 10.21 -22.99
C GLY A 31 -28.07 11.30 -22.46
N LEU A 32 -27.54 12.48 -22.14
CA LEU A 32 -28.33 13.71 -22.16
C LEU A 32 -27.49 14.83 -22.78
N ALA A 33 -27.87 15.22 -23.99
CA ALA A 33 -27.38 16.42 -24.65
C ALA A 33 -27.86 17.64 -23.84
N TYR A 34 -26.92 18.51 -23.46
CA TYR A 34 -27.22 19.77 -22.81
C TYR A 34 -27.45 20.84 -23.89
N GLU A 35 -28.71 21.24 -24.09
CA GLU A 35 -29.04 22.44 -24.87
C GLU A 35 -28.80 23.69 -24.01
N ALA A 36 -28.00 24.62 -24.55
CA ALA A 36 -27.64 25.87 -23.91
C ALA A 36 -28.80 26.86 -23.86
N THR A 37 -29.11 27.40 -22.68
CA THR A 37 -29.89 28.64 -22.53
C THR A 37 -28.95 29.82 -22.27
N PRO A 38 -29.07 30.95 -22.99
CA PRO A 38 -28.18 32.09 -22.81
C PRO A 38 -28.72 33.04 -21.75
N GLY A 39 -27.91 33.40 -20.75
CA GLY A 39 -28.18 34.57 -19.90
C GLY A 39 -27.81 34.46 -18.44
N PHE A 40 -26.55 34.17 -18.11
CA PHE A 40 -25.99 34.55 -16.80
C PHE A 40 -24.58 35.10 -16.98
N THR A 41 -24.38 36.34 -16.55
CA THR A 41 -23.07 36.99 -16.48
C THR A 41 -22.20 36.24 -15.49
N HIS A 42 -21.16 35.56 -15.97
CA HIS A 42 -20.15 34.92 -15.14
C HIS A 42 -19.33 35.99 -14.40
N THR A 43 -19.61 36.18 -13.12
CA THR A 43 -18.62 36.71 -12.19
C THR A 43 -17.48 35.70 -12.13
N PRO A 44 -16.22 36.09 -12.38
CA PRO A 44 -15.12 35.13 -12.32
C PRO A 44 -15.00 34.64 -10.87
N LEU A 45 -15.26 33.35 -10.66
CA LEU A 45 -14.93 32.68 -9.41
C LEU A 45 -13.44 32.91 -9.17
N MET A 46 -13.13 33.67 -8.12
CA MET A 46 -11.79 33.72 -7.55
C MET A 46 -11.29 32.29 -7.43
N HIS A 47 -10.23 31.96 -8.17
CA HIS A 47 -9.54 30.69 -8.06
C HIS A 47 -9.05 30.55 -6.61
N LEU A 48 -9.77 29.77 -5.82
CA LEU A 48 -9.18 29.08 -4.68
C LEU A 48 -8.00 28.27 -5.24
N PRO A 49 -6.82 28.27 -4.61
CA PRO A 49 -5.71 27.45 -5.08
C PRO A 49 -6.20 26.01 -5.09
N GLN A 50 -6.35 25.45 -6.29
CA GLN A 50 -6.61 24.02 -6.48
C GLN A 50 -5.43 23.30 -5.83
N GLN A 51 -5.64 22.80 -4.62
CA GLN A 51 -4.69 21.89 -3.99
C GLN A 51 -4.53 20.72 -4.97
N SER A 52 -3.31 20.50 -5.42
CA SER A 52 -2.99 19.51 -6.44
C SER A 52 -2.57 18.21 -5.75
N LEU A 53 -2.96 17.07 -6.31
CA LEU A 53 -2.44 15.75 -5.92
C LEU A 53 -0.97 15.53 -6.34
N ILE A 54 -0.35 16.55 -6.95
CA ILE A 54 1.02 16.54 -7.41
C ILE A 54 1.89 17.35 -6.44
N PRO A 55 2.81 16.71 -5.69
CA PRO A 55 3.86 17.37 -4.91
C PRO A 55 4.70 18.35 -5.75
N SER A 56 5.27 19.37 -5.10
CA SER A 56 6.17 20.31 -5.77
C SER A 56 7.49 19.69 -6.25
N ASN A 57 7.87 18.53 -5.70
CA ASN A 57 9.07 17.76 -6.03
C ASN A 57 8.75 16.49 -6.84
N GLU A 58 7.68 16.48 -7.63
CA GLU A 58 7.18 15.28 -8.32
C GLU A 58 8.21 14.59 -9.21
N GLU A 59 8.99 15.35 -9.99
CA GLU A 59 10.00 14.78 -10.89
C GLU A 59 11.05 13.99 -10.11
N ASP A 60 11.64 14.58 -9.07
CA ASP A 60 12.63 13.92 -8.21
C ASP A 60 12.02 12.73 -7.45
N ARG A 61 10.75 12.85 -7.01
CA ARG A 61 10.01 11.77 -6.35
C ARG A 61 9.78 10.58 -7.27
N LEU A 62 9.43 10.82 -8.53
CA LEU A 62 9.27 9.77 -9.55
C LEU A 62 10.61 9.12 -9.90
N LEU A 63 11.69 9.91 -10.01
CA LEU A 63 13.04 9.39 -10.14
C LEU A 63 13.38 8.50 -8.94
N ALA A 64 13.05 8.92 -7.72
CA ALA A 64 13.28 8.14 -6.51
C ALA A 64 12.53 6.79 -6.53
N LEU A 65 11.24 6.80 -6.88
CA LEU A 65 10.44 5.59 -7.04
C LEU A 65 11.04 4.65 -8.10
N SER A 66 11.49 5.19 -9.24
CA SER A 66 12.02 4.40 -10.35
C SER A 66 13.25 3.55 -9.96
N ARG A 67 14.08 4.03 -9.02
CA ARG A 67 15.30 3.33 -8.56
C ARG A 67 15.00 1.98 -7.92
N TYR A 68 13.79 1.76 -7.40
CA TYR A 68 13.40 0.50 -6.77
C TYR A 68 12.99 -0.58 -7.78
N GLN A 69 12.76 -0.23 -9.05
CA GLN A 69 12.35 -1.17 -10.12
C GLN A 69 11.23 -2.13 -9.69
N ILE A 70 10.25 -1.59 -8.95
CA ILE A 70 9.26 -2.35 -8.21
C ILE A 70 7.89 -2.39 -8.91
N LEU A 71 7.59 -1.39 -9.74
CA LEU A 71 6.32 -1.29 -10.46
C LEU A 71 6.17 -2.44 -11.46
N GLY A 72 4.98 -3.05 -11.51
CA GLY A 72 4.68 -4.18 -12.40
C GLY A 72 5.42 -5.49 -12.10
N THR A 73 6.15 -5.56 -10.99
CA THR A 73 6.78 -6.82 -10.54
C THR A 73 5.73 -7.81 -10.06
N THR A 74 6.03 -9.10 -10.11
CA THR A 74 5.14 -10.13 -9.56
C THR A 74 4.88 -9.91 -8.07
N PRO A 75 3.74 -10.39 -7.54
CA PRO A 75 3.49 -10.42 -6.11
C PRO A 75 4.64 -11.08 -5.35
N GLU A 76 4.95 -10.53 -4.19
CA GLU A 76 6.04 -10.98 -3.34
C GLU A 76 5.49 -11.22 -1.94
N ARG A 77 5.52 -12.48 -1.50
CA ARG A 77 4.88 -12.93 -0.26
C ARG A 77 5.18 -12.07 0.97
N LEU A 78 6.38 -11.53 1.09
CA LEU A 78 6.75 -10.66 2.23
C LEU A 78 5.89 -9.40 2.31
N PHE A 79 5.56 -8.77 1.18
CA PHE A 79 4.69 -7.60 1.15
C PHE A 79 3.23 -7.99 1.38
N ASP A 80 2.80 -9.13 0.81
CA ASP A 80 1.43 -9.66 1.00
C ASP A 80 1.17 -10.02 2.47
N ASP A 81 2.11 -10.73 3.11
CA ASP A 81 2.05 -11.08 4.53
C ASP A 81 2.04 -9.81 5.40
N LEU A 82 2.79 -8.77 5.02
CA LEU A 82 2.82 -7.50 5.75
C LEU A 82 1.52 -6.68 5.60
N ALA A 83 0.91 -6.67 4.41
CA ALA A 83 -0.40 -6.06 4.21
C ALA A 83 -1.47 -6.80 5.04
N ALA A 84 -1.50 -8.13 5.00
CA ALA A 84 -2.42 -8.93 5.80
C ALA A 84 -2.20 -8.74 7.32
N LEU A 85 -0.94 -8.71 7.77
CA LEU A 85 -0.60 -8.40 9.16
C LEU A 85 -1.09 -7.02 9.57
N THR A 86 -0.90 -6.01 8.71
CA THR A 86 -1.36 -4.64 8.98
C THR A 86 -2.88 -4.61 9.12
N ALA A 87 -3.63 -5.23 8.21
CA ALA A 87 -5.08 -5.34 8.33
C ALA A 87 -5.52 -5.98 9.66
N LYS A 88 -4.85 -7.07 10.07
CA LYS A 88 -5.10 -7.77 11.34
C LYS A 88 -4.79 -6.91 12.57
N LEU A 89 -3.61 -6.29 12.64
CA LEU A 89 -3.19 -5.47 13.78
C LEU A 89 -4.13 -4.29 14.01
N PHE A 90 -4.62 -3.71 12.92
CA PHE A 90 -5.57 -2.61 13.00
C PHE A 90 -7.01 -3.10 13.06
N ASN A 91 -7.31 -4.39 12.92
CA ASN A 91 -8.69 -4.90 12.81
C ASN A 91 -9.50 -4.14 11.75
N THR A 92 -8.94 -4.01 10.54
CA THR A 92 -9.56 -3.37 9.38
C THR A 92 -9.73 -4.39 8.24
N PRO A 93 -10.76 -4.27 7.40
CA PRO A 93 -10.99 -5.22 6.31
C PRO A 93 -9.97 -5.08 5.17
N ILE A 94 -9.32 -3.92 5.04
CA ILE A 94 -8.46 -3.59 3.91
C ILE A 94 -7.14 -2.98 4.40
N ALA A 95 -6.03 -3.46 3.85
CA ALA A 95 -4.72 -2.81 3.99
C ALA A 95 -3.91 -2.95 2.70
N LEU A 96 -3.22 -1.87 2.32
CA LEU A 96 -2.54 -1.78 1.03
C LEU A 96 -1.10 -1.26 1.21
N VAL A 97 -0.18 -1.87 0.48
CA VAL A 97 1.14 -1.28 0.19
C VAL A 97 1.06 -0.65 -1.19
N SER A 98 1.00 0.67 -1.24
CA SER A 98 0.75 1.43 -2.45
C SER A 98 1.97 2.23 -2.89
N LEU A 99 2.15 2.37 -4.21
CA LEU A 99 3.22 3.13 -4.85
C LEU A 99 2.58 4.12 -5.83
N VAL A 100 2.87 5.40 -5.67
CA VAL A 100 2.21 6.47 -6.43
C VAL A 100 3.09 6.84 -7.63
N THR A 101 2.59 6.58 -8.83
CA THR A 101 3.19 6.98 -10.11
C THR A 101 2.63 8.31 -10.58
N ASP A 102 3.04 8.78 -11.75
CA ASP A 102 2.56 10.04 -12.34
C ASP A 102 1.03 10.05 -12.53
N ASP A 103 0.45 8.94 -13.00
CA ASP A 103 -0.98 8.85 -13.36
C ASP A 103 -1.81 7.87 -12.52
N SER A 104 -1.17 6.96 -11.79
CA SER A 104 -1.83 5.86 -11.09
C SER A 104 -1.21 5.51 -9.74
N VAL A 105 -1.99 4.84 -8.90
CA VAL A 105 -1.50 4.21 -7.66
C VAL A 105 -1.47 2.72 -7.87
N TRP A 106 -0.28 2.13 -7.79
CA TRP A 106 -0.03 0.70 -7.92
C TRP A 106 0.00 0.02 -6.56
N PHE A 107 -0.63 -1.14 -6.43
CA PHE A 107 -0.62 -1.92 -5.20
C PHE A 107 0.46 -3.00 -5.28
N LYS A 108 1.56 -2.82 -4.54
CA LYS A 108 2.60 -3.85 -4.43
C LYS A 108 2.13 -5.04 -3.60
N ALA A 109 1.28 -4.76 -2.61
CA ALA A 109 0.54 -5.77 -1.86
C ALA A 109 -0.85 -5.23 -1.53
N ASN A 110 -1.81 -6.14 -1.52
CA ASN A 110 -3.22 -5.82 -1.37
C ASN A 110 -3.89 -6.90 -0.52
N PHE A 111 -4.45 -6.48 0.61
CA PHE A 111 -5.35 -7.28 1.42
C PHE A 111 -6.73 -6.61 1.44
N GLY A 112 -7.77 -7.39 1.14
CA GLY A 112 -9.17 -6.94 1.25
C GLY A 112 -9.80 -6.37 -0.02
N LEU A 113 -9.03 -6.12 -1.10
CA LEU A 113 -9.53 -5.67 -2.40
C LEU A 113 -9.10 -6.63 -3.53
N PRO A 114 -9.73 -7.81 -3.67
CA PRO A 114 -9.32 -8.79 -4.68
C PRO A 114 -9.36 -8.19 -6.10
N ASP A 115 -8.43 -8.64 -6.96
CA ASP A 115 -8.29 -8.25 -8.37
C ASP A 115 -7.91 -6.78 -8.64
N ALA A 116 -7.78 -5.95 -7.60
CA ALA A 116 -7.28 -4.60 -7.75
C ALA A 116 -5.75 -4.57 -7.74
N GLU A 117 -5.15 -4.24 -8.89
CA GLU A 117 -3.69 -4.06 -9.04
C GLU A 117 -3.28 -2.58 -8.99
N ARG A 118 -4.17 -1.70 -9.45
CA ARG A 118 -3.96 -0.24 -9.49
C ARG A 118 -5.28 0.51 -9.64
N ILE A 119 -5.26 1.78 -9.27
CA ILE A 119 -6.35 2.75 -9.49
C ILE A 119 -5.79 4.07 -10.04
N ALA A 120 -6.65 4.94 -10.56
CA ALA A 120 -6.18 6.25 -11.02
C ALA A 120 -5.70 7.09 -9.83
N ARG A 121 -4.71 7.96 -10.05
CA ARG A 121 -4.16 8.81 -8.97
C ARG A 121 -5.24 9.69 -8.33
N ALA A 122 -6.16 10.21 -9.13
CA ALA A 122 -7.29 11.03 -8.67
C ALA A 122 -8.31 10.26 -7.82
N GLU A 123 -8.28 8.93 -7.82
CA GLU A 123 -9.22 8.06 -7.10
C GLU A 123 -8.65 7.55 -5.76
N SER A 124 -7.39 7.86 -5.44
CA SER A 124 -6.67 7.26 -4.31
C SER A 124 -6.36 8.26 -3.19
N LEU A 125 -6.73 7.91 -1.96
CA LEU A 125 -6.28 8.62 -0.76
C LEU A 125 -4.77 8.46 -0.50
N CYS A 126 -4.12 7.43 -1.05
CA CYS A 126 -2.65 7.31 -1.00
C CYS A 126 -1.95 8.43 -1.77
N SER A 127 -2.59 8.98 -2.81
CA SER A 127 -2.10 10.16 -3.52
C SER A 127 -2.10 11.41 -2.63
N VAL A 128 -3.02 11.48 -1.66
CA VAL A 128 -3.05 12.54 -0.65
C VAL A 128 -1.97 12.29 0.40
N ALA A 129 -1.79 11.03 0.82
CA ALA A 129 -0.82 10.66 1.85
C ALA A 129 0.63 11.03 1.48
N ILE A 130 1.01 10.97 0.20
CA ILE A 130 2.37 11.35 -0.22
C ILE A 130 2.65 12.86 -0.17
N LEU A 131 1.64 13.70 0.02
CA LEU A 131 1.79 15.17 0.06
C LEU A 131 2.39 15.68 1.38
N ARG A 132 2.48 14.83 2.40
CA ARG A 132 2.92 15.18 3.77
C ARG A 132 3.87 14.11 4.30
N ASN A 133 4.61 14.42 5.35
CA ASN A 133 5.56 13.48 5.98
C ASN A 133 4.94 12.76 7.19
N GLU A 134 3.80 13.25 7.67
CA GLU A 134 3.02 12.67 8.76
C GLU A 134 1.91 11.74 8.22
N ALA A 135 1.23 11.06 9.13
CA ALA A 135 0.06 10.25 8.77
C ALA A 135 -1.05 11.13 8.16
N THR A 136 -1.74 10.58 7.18
CA THR A 136 -2.99 11.14 6.65
C THR A 136 -4.14 10.29 7.15
N ILE A 137 -5.02 10.90 7.96
CA ILE A 137 -6.10 10.22 8.66
C ILE A 137 -7.43 10.89 8.30
N PHE A 138 -8.39 10.08 7.88
CA PHE A 138 -9.80 10.44 7.73
C PHE A 138 -10.61 9.48 8.59
N GLU A 139 -11.04 9.94 9.76
CA GLU A 139 -11.79 9.13 10.72
C GLU A 139 -13.22 8.82 10.25
N ASP A 140 -13.82 9.75 9.49
CA ASP A 140 -15.14 9.60 8.87
C ASP A 140 -15.21 10.38 7.55
N LEU A 141 -15.05 9.68 6.42
CA LEU A 141 -15.12 10.23 5.07
C LEU A 141 -16.55 10.65 4.66
N THR A 142 -17.58 10.20 5.38
CA THR A 142 -18.97 10.62 5.14
C THR A 142 -19.24 12.01 5.70
N GLN A 143 -18.57 12.35 6.81
CA GLN A 143 -18.64 13.67 7.44
C GLN A 143 -17.55 14.62 6.95
N GLN A 144 -16.37 14.09 6.63
CA GLN A 144 -15.21 14.84 6.16
C GLN A 144 -14.66 14.24 4.85
N PRO A 145 -15.35 14.46 3.71
CA PRO A 145 -14.86 13.99 2.42
C PRO A 145 -13.54 14.66 2.04
N CYS A 146 -12.66 13.91 1.37
CA CYS A 146 -11.44 14.48 0.79
C CYS A 146 -11.77 15.19 -0.52
N ALA A 147 -11.60 16.52 -0.57
CA ALA A 147 -11.87 17.32 -1.78
C ALA A 147 -10.89 17.06 -2.95
N LEU A 148 -9.79 16.35 -2.70
CA LEU A 148 -8.76 16.05 -3.69
C LEU A 148 -9.02 14.76 -4.47
N VAL A 149 -9.92 13.91 -3.98
CA VAL A 149 -10.14 12.56 -4.51
C VAL A 149 -11.55 12.46 -5.09
N GLU A 150 -11.69 11.73 -6.19
CA GLU A 150 -12.98 11.50 -6.83
C GLU A 150 -13.90 10.65 -5.91
N PRO A 151 -15.07 11.20 -5.50
CA PRO A 151 -15.92 10.54 -4.51
C PRO A 151 -16.56 9.24 -5.00
N GLN A 152 -16.69 9.05 -6.32
CA GLN A 152 -17.35 7.88 -6.91
C GLN A 152 -16.67 6.57 -6.51
N VAL A 153 -15.34 6.54 -6.49
CA VAL A 153 -14.58 5.33 -6.13
C VAL A 153 -14.67 5.05 -4.64
N LEU A 154 -14.58 6.09 -3.80
CA LEU A 154 -14.74 5.95 -2.36
C LEU A 154 -16.14 5.41 -2.01
N GLN A 155 -17.18 5.89 -2.68
CA GLN A 155 -18.55 5.44 -2.51
C GLN A 155 -18.77 4.00 -3.02
N ALA A 156 -18.22 3.66 -4.19
CA ALA A 156 -18.37 2.31 -4.76
C ALA A 156 -17.75 1.20 -3.89
N LEU A 157 -16.71 1.55 -3.12
CA LEU A 157 -16.05 0.64 -2.17
C LEU A 157 -16.60 0.76 -0.74
N GLU A 158 -17.59 1.63 -0.51
CA GLU A 158 -18.18 1.96 0.80
C GLU A 158 -17.12 2.42 1.82
N LEU A 159 -16.09 3.16 1.38
CA LEU A 159 -15.00 3.60 2.25
C LEU A 159 -15.47 4.73 3.17
N GLN A 160 -15.34 4.51 4.48
CA GLN A 160 -15.70 5.51 5.50
C GLN A 160 -14.50 5.91 6.36
N PHE A 161 -13.46 5.07 6.44
CA PHE A 161 -12.26 5.36 7.21
C PHE A 161 -11.00 5.14 6.36
N TYR A 162 -9.99 5.99 6.56
CA TYR A 162 -8.66 5.83 5.98
C TYR A 162 -7.59 6.30 6.96
N ALA A 163 -6.55 5.51 7.15
CA ALA A 163 -5.30 5.97 7.72
C ALA A 163 -4.12 5.47 6.87
N GLY A 164 -3.27 6.38 6.42
CA GLY A 164 -2.12 6.08 5.59
C GLY A 164 -0.87 6.78 6.08
N TYR A 165 0.25 6.07 6.08
CA TYR A 165 1.56 6.63 6.39
C TYR A 165 2.46 6.57 5.14
N PRO A 166 3.12 7.68 4.76
CA PRO A 166 3.94 7.74 3.55
C PRO A 166 5.16 6.81 3.64
N LEU A 167 5.52 6.19 2.51
CA LEU A 167 6.77 5.45 2.34
C LEU A 167 7.89 6.45 2.00
N HIS A 168 8.57 6.93 3.02
CA HIS A 168 9.52 8.04 2.94
C HIS A 168 10.95 7.56 2.72
N THR A 169 11.48 7.72 1.50
CA THR A 169 12.82 7.25 1.12
C THR A 169 13.93 7.94 1.92
N PRO A 170 15.13 7.33 2.04
CA PRO A 170 16.26 7.93 2.76
C PRO A 170 16.69 9.32 2.25
N ASP A 171 16.42 9.62 0.98
CA ASP A 171 16.72 10.89 0.32
C ASP A 171 15.57 11.91 0.37
N GLY A 172 14.49 11.62 1.10
CA GLY A 172 13.49 12.63 1.43
C GLY A 172 12.20 12.59 0.60
N PHE A 173 11.93 11.52 -0.16
CA PHE A 173 10.79 11.45 -1.09
C PHE A 173 9.71 10.48 -0.64
N ASN A 174 8.45 10.89 -0.76
CA ASN A 174 7.30 10.02 -0.47
C ASN A 174 6.88 9.27 -1.74
N ILE A 175 7.28 8.01 -1.86
CA ILE A 175 7.08 7.23 -3.10
C ILE A 175 5.75 6.47 -3.13
N GLY A 176 5.04 6.41 -2.00
CA GLY A 176 3.87 5.58 -1.80
C GLY A 176 3.32 5.70 -0.38
N ALA A 177 2.44 4.77 0.02
CA ALA A 177 1.92 4.71 1.38
C ALA A 177 1.62 3.26 1.80
N LEU A 178 1.80 2.96 3.09
CA LEU A 178 1.12 1.85 3.76
C LEU A 178 -0.17 2.42 4.36
N CYS A 179 -1.32 1.83 4.04
CA CYS A 179 -2.59 2.31 4.57
C CYS A 179 -3.52 1.18 5.02
N VAL A 180 -4.39 1.51 5.96
CA VAL A 180 -5.54 0.72 6.41
C VAL A 180 -6.83 1.46 6.09
N ILE A 181 -7.86 0.71 5.72
CA ILE A 181 -9.11 1.25 5.20
C ILE A 181 -10.27 0.45 5.80
N ASP A 182 -11.32 1.16 6.21
CA ASP A 182 -12.52 0.55 6.77
C ASP A 182 -13.81 1.08 6.12
N ARG A 183 -14.87 0.27 6.23
CA ARG A 183 -16.21 0.59 5.76
C ARG A 183 -17.07 1.23 6.85
N GLU A 184 -16.51 1.40 8.04
CA GLU A 184 -17.12 2.09 9.17
C GLU A 184 -16.22 3.24 9.64
N PRO A 185 -16.78 4.34 10.16
CA PRO A 185 -15.99 5.40 10.79
C PRO A 185 -15.23 4.88 12.01
N ARG A 186 -14.06 5.45 12.28
CA ARG A 186 -13.21 5.01 13.37
C ARG A 186 -12.36 6.13 13.95
N THR A 187 -12.25 6.16 15.27
CA THR A 187 -11.24 6.95 15.98
C THR A 187 -9.87 6.30 15.84
N PHE A 188 -8.86 7.09 15.47
CA PHE A 188 -7.49 6.62 15.30
C PHE A 188 -6.60 7.17 16.41
N LEU A 189 -6.00 6.26 17.19
CA LEU A 189 -5.27 6.62 18.40
C LEU A 189 -3.78 6.90 18.12
N PRO A 190 -3.08 7.68 18.97
CA PRO A 190 -1.66 7.96 18.80
C PRO A 190 -0.77 6.71 18.74
N ASP A 191 -1.09 5.66 19.50
CA ASP A 191 -0.34 4.39 19.48
C ASP A 191 -0.54 3.62 18.15
N GLU A 192 -1.71 3.78 17.53
CA GLU A 192 -2.02 3.22 16.21
C GLU A 192 -1.26 3.94 15.11
N GLU A 193 -1.15 5.27 15.20
CA GLU A 193 -0.33 6.07 14.30
C GLU A 193 1.15 5.68 14.39
N ALA A 194 1.67 5.56 15.61
CA ALA A 194 3.04 5.12 15.85
C ALA A 194 3.29 3.71 15.29
N LEU A 195 2.35 2.78 15.47
CA LEU A 195 2.45 1.45 14.88
C LEU A 195 2.44 1.49 13.35
N LEU A 196 1.55 2.30 12.74
CA LEU A 196 1.45 2.43 11.28
C LEU A 196 2.75 2.99 10.69
N GLN A 197 3.33 4.00 11.35
CA GLN A 197 4.64 4.55 11.01
C GLN A 197 5.74 3.47 11.04
N HIS A 198 5.80 2.66 12.09
CA HIS A 198 6.80 1.60 12.20
C HIS A 198 6.65 0.54 11.10
N LEU A 199 5.42 0.15 10.77
CA LEU A 199 5.14 -0.81 9.69
C LEU A 199 5.45 -0.22 8.31
N ALA A 200 5.13 1.05 8.06
CA ALA A 200 5.51 1.76 6.83
C ALA A 200 7.03 1.82 6.67
N THR A 201 7.76 2.01 7.78
CA THR A 201 9.22 1.92 7.81
C THR A 201 9.70 0.52 7.45
N THR A 202 9.05 -0.54 7.95
CA THR A 202 9.36 -1.93 7.55
C THR A 202 9.19 -2.13 6.05
N VAL A 203 8.08 -1.66 5.46
CA VAL A 203 7.84 -1.74 4.00
C VAL A 203 9.00 -1.09 3.23
N LEU A 204 9.39 0.13 3.61
CA LEU A 204 10.47 0.84 2.92
C LEU A 204 11.81 0.11 3.05
N LEU A 205 12.13 -0.39 4.24
CA LEU A 205 13.37 -1.14 4.46
C LEU A 205 13.42 -2.43 3.61
N LEU A 206 12.28 -3.09 3.40
CA LEU A 206 12.17 -4.21 2.45
C LEU A 206 12.40 -3.76 1.00
N LEU A 207 11.88 -2.59 0.61
CA LEU A 207 12.15 -2.01 -0.70
C LEU A 207 13.64 -1.68 -0.89
N GLU A 208 14.30 -1.12 0.12
CA GLU A 208 15.75 -0.88 0.08
C GLU A 208 16.54 -2.19 -0.04
N LEU A 209 16.20 -3.20 0.75
CA LEU A 209 16.83 -4.53 0.67
C LEU A 209 16.68 -5.12 -0.73
N ARG A 210 15.48 -5.03 -1.31
CA ARG A 210 15.22 -5.48 -2.67
C ARG A 210 16.05 -4.70 -3.67
N ARG A 211 16.17 -3.38 -3.52
CA ARG A 211 16.96 -2.52 -4.41
C ARG A 211 18.44 -2.85 -4.37
N THR A 212 19.01 -3.08 -3.18
CA THR A 212 20.43 -3.45 -3.02
C THR A 212 20.72 -4.85 -3.56
N SER A 213 19.72 -5.73 -3.54
CA SER A 213 19.84 -7.14 -3.93
C SER A 213 19.50 -7.41 -5.39
N SER A 214 18.83 -6.50 -6.10
CA SER A 214 18.42 -6.65 -7.51
C SER A 214 19.56 -6.35 -8.52
N GLY A 215 20.81 -6.59 -8.15
CA GLY A 215 21.96 -6.60 -9.09
C GLY A 215 21.98 -7.84 -10.00
N PRO A 216 22.93 -7.95 -10.95
CA PRO A 216 23.09 -9.16 -11.77
C PRO A 216 23.16 -10.40 -10.87
N ALA A 217 22.41 -11.45 -11.24
CA ALA A 217 22.14 -12.65 -10.43
C ALA A 217 23.39 -13.37 -9.85
N GLU A 218 24.60 -13.05 -10.31
CA GLU A 218 25.87 -13.58 -9.80
C GLU A 218 26.35 -12.96 -8.47
N VAL A 219 25.77 -11.83 -8.02
CA VAL A 219 26.17 -11.16 -6.75
C VAL A 219 25.10 -11.28 -5.65
N VAL A 220 23.99 -11.97 -5.92
CA VAL A 220 22.96 -12.29 -4.91
C VAL A 220 23.46 -13.46 -4.06
N GLY A 221 24.49 -13.19 -3.25
CA GLY A 221 25.17 -14.17 -2.43
C GLY A 221 24.36 -14.62 -1.19
N PRO A 222 25.01 -15.35 -0.26
CA PRO A 222 24.41 -15.88 1.00
C PRO A 222 23.80 -14.82 1.94
N ALA A 223 23.94 -13.53 1.62
CA ALA A 223 23.29 -12.42 2.32
C ALA A 223 21.76 -12.42 2.14
N TRP A 224 21.28 -12.64 0.91
CA TRP A 224 19.84 -12.62 0.59
C TRP A 224 19.11 -13.80 1.21
N GLU A 225 19.73 -14.98 1.26
CA GLU A 225 19.20 -16.11 2.03
C GLU A 225 19.06 -15.78 3.51
N LYS A 226 20.06 -15.13 4.14
CA LYS A 226 19.97 -14.73 5.55
C LYS A 226 18.80 -13.77 5.79
N ILE A 227 18.60 -12.80 4.90
CA ILE A 227 17.50 -11.82 4.97
C ILE A 227 16.14 -12.51 4.79
N TYR A 228 15.98 -13.32 3.73
CA TYR A 228 14.74 -14.07 3.47
C TYR A 228 14.45 -15.15 4.52
N THR A 229 15.47 -15.62 5.24
CA THR A 229 15.27 -16.57 6.34
C THR A 229 14.96 -15.87 7.66
N ALA A 230 15.52 -14.68 7.89
CA ALA A 230 15.37 -13.94 9.16
C ALA A 230 14.06 -13.14 9.26
N ILE A 231 13.53 -12.63 8.15
CA ILE A 231 12.35 -11.76 8.17
C ILE A 231 11.02 -12.52 8.36
N PRO A 232 10.73 -13.64 7.66
CA PRO A 232 9.45 -14.34 7.83
C PRO A 232 9.15 -14.78 9.26
N PRO A 233 10.10 -15.31 10.07
CA PRO A 233 9.84 -15.63 11.47
C PRO A 233 9.44 -14.41 12.30
N LEU A 234 10.00 -13.23 12.00
CA LEU A 234 9.68 -12.00 12.71
C LEU A 234 8.28 -11.48 12.36
N ILE A 235 7.91 -11.50 11.08
CA ILE A 235 6.55 -11.19 10.62
C ILE A 235 5.56 -12.20 11.23
N HIS A 236 5.94 -13.48 11.32
CA HIS A 236 5.11 -14.51 11.94
C HIS A 236 4.87 -14.24 13.43
N SER A 237 5.90 -13.84 14.20
CA SER A 237 5.73 -13.45 15.61
C SER A 237 4.73 -12.30 15.78
N LEU A 238 4.80 -11.27 14.92
CA LEU A 238 3.81 -10.19 14.91
C LEU A 238 2.41 -10.69 14.54
N THR A 239 2.33 -11.64 13.61
CA THR A 239 1.05 -12.25 13.20
C THR A 239 0.40 -13.01 14.34
N LEU A 240 1.18 -13.78 15.12
CA LEU A 240 0.67 -14.47 16.31
C LEU A 240 0.17 -13.49 17.37
N LEU A 241 0.87 -12.38 17.58
CA LEU A 241 0.38 -11.33 18.51
C LEU A 241 -0.90 -10.67 18.02
N ALA A 242 -1.01 -10.39 16.72
CA ALA A 242 -2.23 -9.87 16.13
C ALA A 242 -3.40 -10.86 16.30
N GLU A 243 -3.14 -12.16 16.16
CA GLU A 243 -4.14 -13.21 16.37
C GLU A 243 -4.61 -13.26 17.83
N ILE A 244 -3.68 -13.23 18.79
CA ILE A 244 -3.99 -13.17 20.23
C ILE A 244 -4.81 -11.92 20.58
N GLY A 245 -4.51 -10.78 19.93
CA GLY A 245 -5.27 -9.56 20.11
C GLY A 245 -6.67 -9.60 19.52
N SER A 246 -6.83 -10.21 18.35
CA SER A 246 -8.11 -10.33 17.64
C SER A 246 -9.13 -11.25 18.34
N THR A 247 -8.67 -12.21 19.16
CA THR A 247 -9.58 -13.12 19.88
C THR A 247 -10.18 -12.50 21.14
N GLY A 248 -9.77 -11.28 21.54
CA GLY A 248 -10.30 -10.59 22.72
C GLY A 248 -9.96 -11.26 24.06
N THR A 249 -8.99 -12.17 24.08
CA THR A 249 -8.63 -13.00 25.25
C THR A 249 -7.18 -12.85 25.68
N ALA A 250 -6.47 -11.83 25.22
CA ALA A 250 -5.16 -11.52 25.78
C ALA A 250 -5.37 -11.19 27.26
N VAL A 251 -4.96 -12.09 28.15
CA VAL A 251 -4.99 -11.88 29.60
C VAL A 251 -3.56 -11.80 30.09
N ASP A 252 -3.26 -10.82 30.94
CA ASP A 252 -1.95 -10.71 31.56
C ASP A 252 -1.69 -11.92 32.49
N VAL A 253 -0.48 -11.98 33.08
CA VAL A 253 -0.11 -13.05 34.04
C VAL A 253 -1.00 -13.08 35.30
N HIS A 254 -1.88 -12.09 35.47
CA HIS A 254 -2.85 -11.96 36.55
C HIS A 254 -4.29 -12.23 36.10
N GLY A 255 -4.52 -12.61 34.83
CA GLY A 255 -5.85 -12.90 34.30
C GLY A 255 -6.65 -11.66 33.87
N THR A 256 -6.01 -10.50 33.74
CA THR A 256 -6.66 -9.22 33.36
C THR A 256 -6.68 -9.05 31.84
N LEU A 257 -7.82 -8.70 31.25
CA LEU A 257 -7.90 -8.39 29.81
C LEU A 257 -6.89 -7.29 29.44
N VAL A 258 -5.98 -7.63 28.54
CA VAL A 258 -5.03 -6.75 27.89
C VAL A 258 -5.76 -6.06 26.74
N GLY A 259 -6.02 -4.76 26.88
CA GLY A 259 -6.73 -3.98 25.86
C GLY A 259 -5.94 -3.87 24.55
N THR A 260 -6.64 -3.52 23.46
CA THR A 260 -6.07 -3.33 22.11
C THR A 260 -4.84 -2.40 22.10
N THR A 261 -4.82 -1.37 22.95
CA THR A 261 -3.68 -0.46 23.13
C THR A 261 -2.39 -1.17 23.54
N ALA A 262 -2.46 -2.17 24.41
CA ALA A 262 -1.28 -2.92 24.85
C ALA A 262 -0.74 -3.82 23.73
N ILE A 263 -1.61 -4.38 22.88
CA ILE A 263 -1.21 -5.13 21.68
C ILE A 263 -0.52 -4.20 20.66
N HIS A 264 -1.06 -3.00 20.41
CA HIS A 264 -0.42 -2.04 19.50
C HIS A 264 0.94 -1.59 20.02
N HIS A 265 1.06 -1.34 21.33
CA HIS A 265 2.33 -1.01 21.95
C HIS A 265 3.36 -2.14 21.81
N GLU A 266 2.99 -3.39 22.13
CA GLU A 266 3.88 -4.56 21.97
C GLU A 266 4.25 -4.81 20.51
N ALA A 267 3.28 -4.76 19.60
CA ALA A 267 3.51 -4.87 18.16
C ALA A 267 4.45 -3.77 17.67
N GLY A 268 4.29 -2.54 18.18
CA GLY A 268 5.18 -1.42 17.91
C GLY A 268 6.61 -1.70 18.34
N GLN A 269 6.82 -2.17 19.56
CA GLN A 269 8.15 -2.52 20.07
C GLN A 269 8.84 -3.60 19.24
N LEU A 270 8.10 -4.64 18.85
CA LEU A 270 8.63 -5.69 17.98
C LEU A 270 8.92 -5.17 16.57
N THR A 271 8.05 -4.34 16.00
CA THR A 271 8.27 -3.73 14.68
C THR A 271 9.53 -2.85 14.68
N VAL A 272 9.78 -2.11 15.77
CA VAL A 272 11.04 -1.36 15.96
C VAL A 272 12.25 -2.30 16.00
N LEU A 273 12.15 -3.46 16.66
CA LEU A 273 13.22 -4.44 16.65
C LEU A 273 13.48 -4.99 15.24
N ILE A 274 12.41 -5.32 14.49
CA ILE A 274 12.50 -5.76 13.09
C ILE A 274 13.20 -4.70 12.23
N ASN A 275 12.78 -3.44 12.36
CA ASN A 275 13.37 -2.33 11.60
C ASN A 275 14.86 -2.17 11.91
N ARG A 276 15.27 -2.31 13.17
CA ARG A 276 16.70 -2.30 13.54
C ARG A 276 17.46 -3.46 12.94
N THR A 277 16.91 -4.68 12.98
CA THR A 277 17.53 -5.86 12.38
C THR A 277 17.71 -5.69 10.87
N ILE A 278 16.67 -5.24 10.16
CA ILE A 278 16.77 -5.00 8.72
C ILE A 278 17.78 -3.89 8.41
N SER A 279 17.77 -2.80 9.17
CA SER A 279 18.72 -1.70 8.98
C SER A 279 20.17 -2.13 9.21
N ALA A 280 20.42 -2.98 10.22
CA ALA A 280 21.75 -3.55 10.45
C ALA A 280 22.20 -4.42 9.26
N LEU A 281 21.30 -5.25 8.72
CA LEU A 281 21.57 -6.03 7.51
C LEU A 281 21.86 -5.15 6.30
N LEU A 282 21.10 -4.06 6.10
CA LEU A 282 21.36 -3.10 5.01
C LEU A 282 22.73 -2.43 5.14
N ALA A 283 23.16 -2.12 6.35
CA ALA A 283 24.47 -1.51 6.59
C ALA A 283 25.65 -2.43 6.23
N GLU A 284 25.46 -3.76 6.31
CA GLU A 284 26.46 -4.73 5.87
C GLU A 284 26.58 -4.82 4.33
N TYR A 285 25.55 -4.41 3.59
CA TYR A 285 25.47 -4.53 2.13
C TYR A 285 25.00 -3.22 1.47
N PRO A 286 25.84 -2.16 1.47
CA PRO A 286 25.47 -0.88 0.89
C PRO A 286 25.17 -1.02 -0.61
N ALA A 287 24.14 -0.30 -1.06
CA ALA A 287 23.77 -0.25 -2.48
C ALA A 287 24.97 0.17 -3.34
N ARG A 288 25.16 -0.46 -4.50
CA ARG A 288 26.11 0.06 -5.49
C ARG A 288 25.69 1.48 -5.90
N PRO A 289 26.64 2.43 -6.04
CA PRO A 289 26.33 3.73 -6.60
C PRO A 289 25.72 3.52 -8.00
N SER A 290 24.61 4.19 -8.28
CA SER A 290 24.01 4.21 -9.62
C SER A 290 25.03 4.79 -10.60
N ALA A 291 25.35 4.05 -11.67
CA ALA A 291 26.21 4.57 -12.72
C ALA A 291 25.56 5.83 -13.30
N SER A 292 26.27 6.96 -13.21
CA SER A 292 25.93 8.27 -13.78
C SER A 292 25.99 8.25 -15.30
#